data_AF-A0A8J2A593-F1
#
_entry.id   AF-A0A8J2A593-F1
#
_cell.length_a   1.000
_cell.length_b   1.000
_cell.length_c   1.000
_cell.angle_alpha   90.00
_cell.angle_beta   90.00
_cell.angle_gamma   90.00
#
_symmetry.space_group_name_H-M   'P 1'
#
loop_
_entity.id
_entity.type
_entity.pdbx_description
1 polymer ?
#
loop_
_entity_poly.entity_id
_entity_poly.type
_entity_poly.pdbx_seq_one_letter_code
_entity_poly.pdbx_strand_id
1 'polypeptide(L)'
;MGMLSREIVIRKLKEHERFRKKEQTTLAQLHDVFEEGEGLEFLGDPMWWRYPEDIDTDRIYITSGVEFRQIRLMAREIVFHFLLLSFVTAYILNTRSTDAFLAREEQLKFWQGCNTTTPETAREFRESIFERCDVESVVDIRTFWTWLDRKFVPLAFTPQPAYESGYATRTTAFDDNPFQIDLAPRLIGDPHRPANLLLGLIRMRQIRVQKNQGCTVSSLFSHIFSDCRALFQEAHQSTTTSTEI
;
A
#
# COMPACT_ATOMS: atom_id res chain seq x y z
N MET A 1 6.53 38.02 -68.21
CA MET A 1 5.59 37.17 -67.44
C MET A 1 6.34 36.71 -66.19
N GLY A 2 6.07 37.28 -65.00
CA GLY A 2 6.85 36.91 -63.80
C GLY A 2 6.80 37.84 -62.59
N MET A 3 5.71 38.60 -62.35
CA MET A 3 5.59 39.46 -61.15
C MET A 3 4.48 39.02 -60.15
N LEU A 4 3.72 37.97 -60.46
CA LEU A 4 2.57 37.55 -59.64
C LEU A 4 2.90 36.61 -58.47
N SER A 5 4.10 36.02 -58.37
CA SER A 5 4.39 35.04 -57.32
C SER A 5 4.86 35.66 -56.00
N ARG A 6 5.61 36.78 -56.04
CA ARG A 6 6.23 37.37 -54.85
C ARG A 6 5.23 38.11 -53.96
N GLU A 7 4.27 38.83 -54.56
CA GLU A 7 3.24 39.55 -53.81
C GLU A 7 2.24 38.62 -53.12
N ILE A 8 1.91 37.48 -53.75
CA ILE A 8 1.02 36.47 -53.16
C ILE A 8 1.70 35.80 -51.96
N VAL A 9 3.01 35.54 -52.04
CA VAL A 9 3.80 34.99 -50.92
C VAL A 9 3.91 36.00 -49.77
N ILE A 10 4.18 37.28 -50.06
CA ILE A 10 4.25 38.33 -49.04
C ILE A 10 2.88 38.56 -48.38
N ARG A 11 1.78 38.48 -49.15
CA ARG A 11 0.42 38.61 -48.61
C ARG A 11 0.07 37.42 -47.71
N LYS A 12 0.43 36.19 -48.10
CA LYS A 12 0.25 34.98 -47.27
C LYS A 12 1.10 35.02 -46.00
N LEU A 13 2.35 35.48 -46.08
CA LEU A 13 3.20 35.68 -44.90
C LEU A 13 2.61 36.72 -43.93
N LYS A 14 2.12 37.85 -44.45
CA LYS A 14 1.46 38.88 -43.64
C LYS A 14 0.13 38.43 -43.02
N GLU A 15 -0.64 37.57 -43.71
CA GLU A 15 -1.82 36.95 -43.10
C GLU A 15 -1.42 35.95 -42.01
N HIS A 16 -0.38 35.15 -42.22
CA HIS A 16 0.10 34.19 -41.22
C HIS A 16 0.63 34.89 -39.95
N GLU A 17 1.35 36.00 -40.10
CA GLU A 17 1.81 36.86 -39.00
C GLU A 17 0.64 37.49 -38.23
N ARG A 18 -0.45 37.87 -38.91
CA ARG A 18 -1.64 38.42 -38.26
C ARG A 18 -2.45 37.38 -37.51
N PHE A 19 -2.49 36.14 -37.99
CA PHE A 19 -3.07 35.02 -37.24
C PHE A 19 -2.22 34.67 -36.02
N ARG A 20 -0.89 34.69 -36.14
CA ARG A 20 0.04 34.48 -35.02
C ARG A 20 -0.04 35.57 -33.95
N LYS A 21 -0.33 36.83 -34.32
CA LYS A 21 -0.62 37.93 -33.38
C LYS A 21 -1.98 37.84 -32.69
N LYS A 22 -2.93 37.04 -33.19
CA LYS A 22 -4.26 36.87 -32.56
C LYS A 22 -4.29 35.77 -31.49
N GLU A 23 -3.30 34.90 -31.47
CA GLU A 23 -3.02 33.97 -30.37
C GLU A 23 -1.88 34.53 -29.51
N GLN A 24 -2.06 35.74 -28.97
CA GLN A 24 -1.17 36.19 -27.89
C GLN A 24 -1.40 35.27 -26.71
N THR A 25 -0.50 34.30 -26.54
CA THR A 25 -0.40 33.52 -25.31
C THR A 25 -0.19 34.48 -24.16
N THR A 26 -0.67 34.11 -22.97
CA THR A 26 -0.55 34.95 -21.76
C THR A 26 0.89 35.36 -21.44
N LEU A 27 1.89 34.61 -21.95
CA LEU A 27 3.32 34.94 -21.91
C LEU A 27 3.70 36.12 -22.81
N ALA A 28 3.08 36.28 -23.98
CA ALA A 28 3.30 37.43 -24.86
C ALA A 28 2.78 38.74 -24.23
N GLN A 29 1.73 38.68 -23.41
CA GLN A 29 1.24 39.83 -22.64
C GLN A 29 2.19 40.21 -21.49
N LEU A 30 2.92 39.23 -20.94
CA LEU A 30 3.96 39.48 -19.95
C LEU A 30 5.23 40.06 -20.60
N HIS A 31 5.49 39.79 -21.88
CA HIS A 31 6.63 40.34 -22.63
C HIS A 31 6.67 41.88 -22.63
N ASP A 32 5.52 42.54 -22.81
CA ASP A 32 5.42 44.00 -22.72
C ASP A 32 5.67 44.52 -21.28
N VAL A 33 5.40 43.71 -20.25
CA VAL A 33 5.66 44.05 -18.84
C VAL A 33 7.13 43.81 -18.45
N PHE A 34 7.80 42.85 -19.10
CA PHE A 34 9.22 42.54 -18.89
C PHE A 34 10.17 43.66 -19.34
N GLU A 35 9.76 44.53 -20.27
CA GLU A 35 10.58 45.66 -20.73
C GLU A 35 10.54 46.87 -19.78
N GLU A 36 9.58 46.95 -18.85
CA GLU A 36 9.34 48.14 -18.01
C GLU A 36 9.81 48.03 -16.54
N GLY A 37 10.16 46.85 -16.03
CA GLY A 37 10.52 46.65 -14.61
C GLY A 37 11.82 45.88 -14.36
N GLU A 38 12.47 46.11 -13.22
CA GLU A 38 13.60 45.30 -12.76
C GLU A 38 13.16 43.83 -12.65
N GLY A 39 13.52 42.99 -13.63
CA GLY A 39 12.98 41.65 -13.91
C GLY A 39 13.23 40.54 -12.87
N LEU A 40 13.21 40.87 -11.58
CA LEU A 40 13.28 39.95 -10.44
C LEU A 40 11.91 39.42 -10.00
N GLU A 41 10.81 40.14 -10.28
CA GLU A 41 9.46 39.77 -9.80
C GLU A 41 8.90 38.48 -10.42
N PHE A 42 9.42 38.07 -11.59
CA PHE A 42 8.90 36.92 -12.34
C PHE A 42 9.83 35.70 -12.32
N LEU A 43 10.97 35.78 -11.62
CA LEU A 43 11.90 34.66 -11.49
C LEU A 43 11.24 33.49 -10.72
N GLY A 44 11.19 32.29 -11.31
CA GLY A 44 10.53 31.12 -10.72
C GLY A 44 9.01 31.02 -10.93
N ASP A 45 8.41 31.80 -11.82
CA ASP A 45 6.98 31.66 -12.15
C ASP A 45 6.69 30.27 -12.77
N PRO A 46 5.73 29.49 -12.23
CA PRO A 46 5.36 28.18 -12.76
C PRO A 46 4.80 28.19 -14.18
N MET A 47 4.42 29.34 -14.74
CA MET A 47 3.99 29.43 -16.14
C MET A 47 5.08 29.07 -17.14
N TRP A 48 6.36 29.31 -16.79
CA TRP A 48 7.49 28.91 -17.62
C TRP A 48 7.55 27.38 -17.77
N TRP A 49 7.22 26.64 -16.71
CA TRP A 49 7.16 25.18 -16.74
C TRP A 49 6.00 24.65 -17.57
N ARG A 50 4.91 25.40 -17.62
CA ARG A 50 3.69 25.03 -18.36
C ARG A 50 3.83 25.28 -19.86
N TYR A 51 4.59 26.30 -20.25
CA TYR A 51 4.78 26.72 -21.64
C TYR A 51 6.26 26.92 -21.98
N PRO A 52 7.08 25.85 -21.97
CA PRO A 52 8.52 25.96 -22.27
C PRO A 52 8.81 26.32 -23.73
N GLU A 53 7.84 26.15 -24.63
CA GLU A 53 7.96 26.45 -26.06
C GLU A 53 7.88 27.95 -26.36
N ASP A 54 7.28 28.73 -25.44
CA ASP A 54 7.09 30.17 -25.57
C ASP A 54 8.33 30.96 -25.09
N ILE A 55 9.40 30.26 -24.66
CA ILE A 55 10.66 30.86 -24.24
C ILE A 55 11.43 31.33 -25.48
N ASP A 56 11.70 32.63 -25.56
CA ASP A 56 12.45 33.21 -26.66
C ASP A 56 13.89 32.67 -26.69
N THR A 57 14.18 31.83 -27.69
CA THR A 57 15.48 31.16 -27.84
C THR A 57 16.59 32.10 -28.28
N ASP A 58 16.26 33.24 -28.87
CA ASP A 58 17.25 34.14 -29.46
C ASP A 58 17.97 34.96 -28.37
N ARG A 59 17.33 35.17 -27.22
CA ARG A 59 17.89 35.92 -26.08
C ARG A 59 18.62 35.05 -25.05
N ILE A 60 18.64 33.72 -25.22
CA ILE A 60 19.28 32.78 -24.27
C ILE A 60 20.78 33.04 -24.11
N TYR A 61 21.45 33.56 -25.14
CA TYR A 61 22.89 33.83 -25.09
C TYR A 61 23.25 35.08 -24.26
N ILE A 62 22.26 35.90 -23.89
CA ILE A 62 22.46 37.11 -23.09
C ILE A 62 22.38 36.73 -21.60
N THR A 63 23.55 36.64 -20.97
CA THR A 63 23.67 36.17 -19.56
C THR A 63 23.00 37.07 -18.52
N SER A 64 22.69 38.32 -18.88
CA SER A 64 21.94 39.27 -18.04
C SER A 64 20.42 39.16 -18.20
N GLY A 65 19.93 38.44 -19.21
CA GLY A 65 18.50 38.30 -19.50
C GLY A 65 17.73 37.49 -18.45
N VAL A 66 16.43 37.75 -18.36
CA VAL A 66 15.52 37.04 -17.44
C VAL A 66 15.35 35.60 -17.91
N GLU A 67 15.26 35.38 -19.21
CA GLU A 67 15.11 34.09 -19.87
C GLU A 67 16.30 33.16 -19.55
N PHE A 68 17.53 33.66 -19.65
CA PHE A 68 18.73 32.90 -19.30
C PHE A 68 18.75 32.53 -17.80
N ARG A 69 18.36 33.46 -16.92
CA ARG A 69 18.29 33.22 -15.47
C ARG A 69 17.22 32.19 -15.11
N GLN A 70 16.08 32.22 -15.80
CA GLN A 70 15.00 31.25 -15.65
C GLN A 70 15.38 29.86 -16.11
N ILE A 71 15.96 29.72 -17.31
CA ILE A 71 16.46 28.43 -17.80
C ILE A 71 17.50 27.86 -16.84
N ARG A 72 18.38 28.70 -16.29
CA ARG A 72 19.36 28.28 -15.29
C ARG A 72 18.72 27.82 -13.97
N LEU A 73 17.65 28.48 -13.53
CA LEU A 73 16.88 28.09 -12.33
C LEU A 73 16.13 26.78 -12.57
N MET A 74 15.45 26.65 -13.71
CA MET A 74 14.81 25.41 -14.13
C MET A 74 15.80 24.25 -14.22
N ALA A 75 16.98 24.46 -14.81
CA ALA A 75 18.02 23.42 -14.88
C ALA A 75 18.46 22.96 -13.47
N ARG A 76 18.60 23.88 -12.52
CA ARG A 76 18.90 23.55 -11.12
C ARG A 76 17.76 22.78 -10.45
N GLU A 77 16.51 23.17 -10.71
CA GLU A 77 15.33 22.48 -10.22
C GLU A 77 15.21 21.07 -10.82
N ILE A 78 15.48 20.87 -12.11
CA ILE A 78 15.52 19.53 -12.74
C ILE A 78 16.55 18.64 -12.03
N VAL A 79 17.76 19.15 -11.82
CA VAL A 79 18.82 18.40 -11.11
C VAL A 79 18.37 18.06 -9.69
N PHE A 80 17.76 19.01 -8.97
CA PHE A 80 17.23 18.79 -7.64
C PHE A 80 16.13 17.71 -7.62
N HIS A 81 15.13 17.79 -8.51
CA HIS A 81 14.04 16.82 -8.59
C HIS A 81 14.54 15.43 -9.00
N PHE A 82 15.54 15.35 -9.88
CA PHE A 82 16.16 14.09 -10.26
C PHE A 82 16.90 13.44 -9.07
N LEU A 83 17.66 14.24 -8.31
CA LEU A 83 18.33 13.77 -7.09
C LEU A 83 17.31 13.34 -6.02
N LEU A 84 16.25 14.13 -5.83
CA LEU A 84 15.17 13.82 -4.89
C LEU A 84 14.46 12.51 -5.28
N LEU A 85 14.11 12.35 -6.56
CA LEU A 85 13.51 11.13 -7.09
C LEU A 85 14.44 9.93 -6.88
N SER A 86 15.74 10.10 -7.13
CA SER A 86 16.74 9.05 -6.88
C SER A 86 16.81 8.67 -5.41
N PHE A 87 16.81 9.65 -4.50
CA PHE A 87 16.81 9.42 -3.06
C PHE A 87 15.55 8.70 -2.58
N VAL A 88 14.38 9.16 -3.01
CA VAL A 88 13.09 8.54 -2.65
C VAL A 88 13.00 7.12 -3.21
N THR A 89 13.45 6.92 -4.45
CA THR A 89 13.46 5.59 -5.07
C THR A 89 14.40 4.64 -4.33
N ALA A 90 15.63 5.08 -4.02
CA ALA A 90 16.57 4.31 -3.23
C ALA A 90 16.04 4.01 -1.82
N TYR A 91 15.36 4.96 -1.18
CA TYR A 91 14.70 4.74 0.10
C TYR A 91 13.60 3.69 0.01
N ILE A 92 12.74 3.74 -1.02
CA ILE A 92 11.69 2.74 -1.24
C ILE A 92 12.27 1.35 -1.50
N LEU A 93 13.33 1.26 -2.31
CA LEU A 93 14.00 -0.01 -2.59
C LEU A 93 14.67 -0.59 -1.34
N ASN A 94 15.29 0.23 -0.50
CA ASN A 94 15.89 -0.23 0.76
C ASN A 94 14.86 -0.59 1.84
N THR A 95 13.68 0.04 1.83
CA THR A 95 12.62 -0.27 2.79
C THR A 95 11.79 -1.49 2.39
N ARG A 96 11.76 -1.84 1.10
CA ARG A 96 11.12 -3.06 0.61
C ARG A 96 12.12 -4.22 0.61
N SER A 97 12.22 -4.94 1.71
CA SER A 97 12.94 -6.21 1.71
C SER A 97 12.08 -7.32 1.09
N THR A 98 12.67 -8.10 0.19
CA THR A 98 12.08 -9.36 -0.31
C THR A 98 11.79 -10.30 0.85
N ASP A 99 12.62 -10.25 1.88
CA ASP A 99 12.48 -11.04 3.10
C ASP A 99 11.19 -10.71 3.86
N ALA A 100 10.72 -9.45 3.86
CA ALA A 100 9.45 -9.10 4.50
C ALA A 100 8.26 -9.73 3.76
N PHE A 101 8.33 -9.84 2.43
CA PHE A 101 7.30 -10.51 1.65
C PHE A 101 7.29 -12.02 1.95
N LEU A 102 8.45 -12.66 1.93
CA LEU A 102 8.60 -14.08 2.23
C LEU A 102 8.19 -14.40 3.67
N ALA A 103 8.60 -13.58 4.64
CA ALA A 103 8.20 -13.75 6.05
C ALA A 103 6.68 -13.63 6.23
N ARG A 104 6.02 -12.74 5.49
CA ARG A 104 4.55 -12.63 5.51
C ARG A 104 3.88 -13.87 4.91
N GLU A 105 4.40 -14.38 3.81
CA GLU A 105 3.90 -15.60 3.18
C GLU A 105 4.06 -16.81 4.13
N GLU A 106 5.24 -16.97 4.72
CA GLU A 106 5.54 -18.01 5.72
C GLU A 106 4.63 -17.92 6.93
N GLN A 107 4.41 -16.71 7.48
CA GLN A 107 3.48 -16.52 8.59
C GLN A 107 2.05 -16.90 8.21
N LEU A 108 1.60 -16.53 7.01
CA LEU A 108 0.26 -16.88 6.54
C LEU A 108 0.09 -18.39 6.40
N LYS A 109 1.07 -19.07 5.79
CA LYS A 109 1.08 -20.54 5.66
C LYS A 109 1.11 -21.23 7.01
N PHE A 110 1.94 -20.74 7.94
CA PHE A 110 2.01 -21.26 9.30
C PHE A 110 0.64 -21.20 9.98
N TRP A 111 0.00 -20.03 10.02
CA TRP A 111 -1.29 -19.86 10.71
C TRP A 111 -2.44 -20.62 10.04
N GLN A 112 -2.34 -20.85 8.74
CA GLN A 112 -3.30 -21.65 8.00
C GLN A 112 -3.12 -23.16 8.21
N GLY A 113 -2.06 -23.58 8.90
CA GLY A 113 -1.71 -24.99 9.06
C GLY A 113 -1.43 -25.65 7.72
N CYS A 114 -0.81 -24.91 6.79
CA CYS A 114 -0.32 -25.50 5.55
C CYS A 114 0.85 -26.40 5.90
N ASN A 115 0.78 -27.67 5.50
CA ASN A 115 1.82 -28.64 5.79
C ASN A 115 3.02 -28.28 4.90
N THR A 116 4.04 -27.63 5.48
CA THR A 116 5.34 -27.49 4.84
C THR A 116 5.97 -28.88 4.85
N THR A 117 5.61 -29.71 3.87
CA THR A 117 6.09 -31.09 3.75
C THR A 117 7.59 -31.11 3.99
N THR A 118 8.02 -31.84 5.02
CA THR A 118 9.43 -32.14 5.23
C THR A 118 9.99 -32.79 3.96
N PRO A 119 11.25 -32.51 3.58
CA PRO A 119 11.84 -33.02 2.34
C PRO A 119 11.86 -34.56 2.25
N GLU A 120 11.67 -35.27 3.37
CA GLU A 120 11.62 -36.73 3.43
C GLU A 120 10.28 -37.32 2.98
N THR A 121 9.16 -36.60 3.16
CA THR A 121 7.82 -37.03 2.70
C THR A 121 7.47 -36.48 1.30
N ALA A 122 8.13 -35.40 0.88
CA ALA A 122 8.01 -34.85 -0.47
C ALA A 122 8.49 -35.81 -1.60
N ARG A 123 9.24 -36.86 -1.24
CA ARG A 123 9.74 -37.85 -2.20
C ARG A 123 8.67 -38.88 -2.63
N GLU A 124 7.62 -39.05 -1.84
CA GLU A 124 6.58 -40.06 -2.09
C GLU A 124 5.30 -39.46 -2.71
N PHE A 125 5.09 -38.15 -2.60
CA PHE A 125 3.88 -37.48 -3.09
C PHE A 125 4.20 -36.48 -4.22
N ARG A 126 4.49 -37.01 -5.41
CA ARG A 126 4.75 -36.20 -6.62
C ARG A 126 3.47 -35.71 -7.33
N GLU A 127 2.27 -35.92 -6.74
CA GLU A 127 0.98 -35.67 -7.41
C GLU A 127 -0.04 -34.81 -6.64
N SER A 128 0.26 -34.21 -5.49
CA SER A 128 -0.61 -33.17 -4.91
C SER A 128 0.03 -31.78 -5.02
N ILE A 129 -0.13 -31.17 -6.20
CA ILE A 129 0.35 -29.81 -6.53
C ILE A 129 -0.38 -28.71 -5.72
N PHE A 130 -1.39 -29.06 -4.92
CA PHE A 130 -2.07 -28.15 -4.03
C PHE A 130 -1.63 -28.42 -2.59
N GLU A 131 -0.81 -27.51 -2.05
CA GLU A 131 -0.54 -27.37 -0.62
C GLU A 131 -1.89 -27.15 0.08
N ARG A 132 -2.55 -28.24 0.49
CA ARG A 132 -3.83 -28.14 1.20
C ARG A 132 -3.57 -27.67 2.61
N CYS A 133 -4.12 -26.53 2.95
CA CYS A 133 -4.00 -25.97 4.28
C CYS A 133 -5.12 -26.48 5.18
N ASP A 134 -4.83 -26.75 6.45
CA ASP A 134 -5.83 -27.24 7.41
C ASP A 134 -7.05 -26.31 7.51
N VAL A 135 -6.87 -24.99 7.34
CA VAL A 135 -7.98 -24.01 7.30
C VAL A 135 -8.97 -24.25 6.17
N GLU A 136 -8.53 -24.80 5.03
CA GLU A 136 -9.41 -25.08 3.89
C GLU A 136 -10.44 -26.18 4.19
N SER A 137 -10.22 -26.98 5.25
CA SER A 137 -11.17 -27.98 5.73
C SER A 137 -12.34 -27.39 6.52
N VAL A 138 -12.31 -26.10 6.83
CA VAL A 138 -13.36 -25.41 7.60
C VAL A 138 -14.51 -25.00 6.68
N VAL A 139 -15.63 -25.72 6.76
CA VAL A 139 -16.83 -25.48 5.92
C VAL A 139 -18.01 -24.99 6.76
N ASP A 140 -18.10 -25.41 8.01
CA ASP A 140 -19.21 -25.12 8.91
C ASP A 140 -18.72 -24.79 10.34
N ILE A 141 -19.65 -24.41 11.22
CA ILE A 141 -19.29 -24.03 12.60
C ILE A 141 -18.68 -25.20 13.40
N ARG A 142 -19.07 -26.45 13.10
CA ARG A 142 -18.56 -27.63 13.81
C ARG A 142 -17.11 -27.92 13.41
N THR A 143 -16.82 -27.89 12.11
CA THR A 143 -15.46 -28.01 11.58
C THR A 143 -14.59 -26.84 12.01
N PHE A 144 -15.14 -25.62 12.12
CA PHE A 144 -14.43 -24.48 12.71
C PHE A 144 -13.97 -24.75 14.14
N TRP A 145 -14.87 -25.17 15.03
CA TRP A 145 -14.50 -25.46 16.42
C TRP A 145 -13.53 -26.64 16.52
N THR A 146 -13.70 -27.65 15.66
CA THR A 146 -12.80 -28.80 15.59
C THR A 146 -11.39 -28.38 15.12
N TRP A 147 -11.29 -27.53 14.10
CA TRP A 147 -10.03 -26.97 13.63
C TRP A 147 -9.39 -26.08 14.70
N LEU A 148 -10.18 -25.24 15.37
CA LEU A 148 -9.69 -24.36 16.42
C LEU A 148 -9.05 -25.17 17.56
N ASP A 149 -9.75 -26.20 18.04
CA ASP A 149 -9.31 -27.05 19.15
C ASP A 149 -8.14 -27.97 18.77
N ARG A 150 -8.19 -28.62 17.60
CA ARG A 150 -7.21 -29.65 17.24
C ARG A 150 -5.99 -29.15 16.50
N LYS A 151 -6.07 -27.98 15.85
CA LYS A 151 -5.01 -27.44 14.99
C LYS A 151 -4.51 -26.11 15.49
N PHE A 152 -5.39 -25.11 15.52
CA PHE A 152 -5.00 -23.74 15.85
C PHE A 152 -4.46 -23.61 17.27
N VAL A 153 -5.20 -24.09 18.28
CA VAL A 153 -4.81 -23.97 19.69
C VAL A 153 -3.49 -24.69 19.97
N PRO A 154 -3.26 -25.94 19.54
CA PRO A 154 -1.96 -26.59 19.74
C PRO A 154 -0.82 -25.85 19.05
N LEU A 155 -1.03 -25.38 17.81
CA LEU A 155 -0.02 -24.61 17.09
C LEU A 155 0.32 -23.29 17.82
N ALA A 156 -0.72 -22.62 18.32
CA ALA A 156 -0.66 -21.31 18.96
C ALA A 156 -0.28 -21.33 20.45
N PHE A 157 -0.48 -22.45 21.16
CA PHE A 157 -0.29 -22.55 22.62
C PHE A 157 0.63 -23.69 23.09
N THR A 158 0.86 -24.77 22.34
CA THR A 158 1.78 -25.84 22.76
C THR A 158 3.23 -25.35 22.72
N PRO A 159 4.01 -25.46 23.81
CA PRO A 159 5.43 -25.13 23.78
C PRO A 159 6.15 -26.02 22.76
N GLN A 160 6.85 -25.41 21.80
CA GLN A 160 7.81 -26.19 21.03
C GLN A 160 8.95 -26.58 21.98
N PRO A 161 9.49 -27.81 21.88
CA PRO A 161 10.65 -28.18 22.68
C PRO A 161 11.70 -27.10 22.47
N ALA A 162 12.23 -26.57 23.59
CA ALA A 162 13.24 -25.53 23.55
C ALA A 162 14.34 -26.02 22.61
N TYR A 163 14.40 -25.44 21.42
CA TYR A 163 15.55 -25.60 20.58
C TYR A 163 16.74 -25.14 21.43
N GLU A 164 17.89 -25.78 21.31
CA GLU A 164 19.15 -25.34 21.94
C GLU A 164 19.60 -23.93 21.48
N SER A 165 18.69 -23.13 20.94
CA SER A 165 18.81 -21.70 20.87
C SER A 165 18.99 -21.16 22.29
N GLY A 166 20.19 -20.62 22.57
CA GLY A 166 20.57 -20.00 23.83
C GLY A 166 19.77 -18.75 24.22
N TYR A 167 18.46 -18.73 23.98
CA TYR A 167 17.53 -17.77 24.55
C TYR A 167 17.39 -18.08 26.04
N ALA A 168 17.79 -17.13 26.87
CA ALA A 168 17.72 -17.26 28.31
C ALA A 168 16.25 -17.41 28.76
N THR A 169 15.88 -18.59 29.24
CA THR A 169 14.71 -18.78 30.08
C THR A 169 14.86 -17.86 31.28
N ARG A 170 14.14 -16.74 31.30
CA ARG A 170 14.13 -15.84 32.46
C ARG A 170 13.02 -16.30 33.39
N THR A 171 13.42 -16.84 34.54
CA THR A 171 12.52 -16.97 35.68
C THR A 171 12.30 -15.58 36.26
N THR A 172 11.15 -15.00 35.99
CA THR A 172 10.72 -13.77 36.66
C THR A 172 10.01 -14.18 37.95
N ALA A 173 10.63 -13.87 39.09
CA ALA A 173 9.95 -13.93 40.38
C ALA A 173 9.16 -12.63 40.56
N PHE A 174 7.87 -12.73 40.89
CA PHE A 174 7.11 -11.59 41.37
C PHE A 174 7.25 -11.55 42.89
N ASP A 175 7.55 -10.38 43.48
CA ASP A 175 7.93 -10.25 44.89
C ASP A 175 6.88 -10.83 45.88
N ASP A 176 5.61 -10.95 45.45
CA ASP A 176 4.49 -11.49 46.25
C ASP A 176 3.97 -12.86 45.77
N ASN A 177 4.62 -13.53 44.81
CA ASN A 177 4.15 -14.81 44.28
C ASN A 177 5.28 -15.82 44.08
N PRO A 178 5.32 -16.95 44.85
CA PRO A 178 6.38 -17.94 44.75
C PRO A 178 6.32 -18.79 43.46
N PHE A 179 5.37 -18.52 42.55
CA PHE A 179 5.34 -19.17 41.25
C PHE A 179 6.45 -18.60 40.36
N GLN A 180 7.50 -19.39 40.16
CA GLN A 180 8.45 -19.18 39.07
C GLN A 180 7.72 -19.51 37.76
N ILE A 181 7.46 -18.48 36.96
CA ILE A 181 6.99 -18.68 35.59
C ILE A 181 8.23 -18.82 34.72
N ASP A 182 8.45 -20.01 34.19
CA ASP A 182 9.41 -20.22 33.11
C ASP A 182 8.88 -19.54 31.85
N LEU A 183 9.22 -18.27 31.67
CA LEU A 183 8.86 -17.52 30.48
C LEU A 183 9.88 -17.84 29.38
N ALA A 184 9.60 -18.86 28.59
CA ALA A 184 10.31 -19.09 27.34
C ALA A 184 9.67 -18.24 26.22
N PRO A 185 10.45 -17.48 25.43
CA PRO A 185 9.92 -16.78 24.27
C PRO A 185 9.28 -17.80 23.31
N ARG A 186 8.03 -17.55 22.93
CA ARG A 186 7.32 -18.48 22.07
C ARG A 186 7.70 -18.22 20.62
N LEU A 187 8.47 -19.15 20.05
CA LEU A 187 8.81 -19.07 18.65
C LEU A 187 7.72 -19.67 17.75
N ILE A 188 7.56 -19.07 16.58
CA ILE A 188 6.54 -19.36 15.58
C ILE A 188 7.22 -19.52 14.22
N GLY A 189 6.74 -20.46 13.41
CA GLY A 189 7.26 -20.76 12.07
C GLY A 189 7.63 -22.23 11.93
N ASP A 190 8.46 -22.51 10.92
CA ASP A 190 9.03 -23.84 10.70
C ASP A 190 9.74 -24.32 11.98
N PRO A 191 9.39 -25.49 12.54
CA PRO A 191 10.09 -26.07 13.69
C PRO A 191 11.60 -26.20 13.51
N HIS A 192 12.08 -26.31 12.27
CA HIS A 192 13.50 -26.40 11.95
C HIS A 192 14.20 -25.04 11.86
N ARG A 193 13.44 -23.95 11.64
CA ARG A 193 13.95 -22.57 11.54
C ARG A 193 12.93 -21.57 12.12
N PRO A 194 12.71 -21.58 13.45
CA PRO A 194 11.82 -20.62 14.07
C PRO A 194 12.38 -19.20 13.96
N ALA A 195 11.85 -18.41 13.02
CA ALA A 195 12.32 -17.04 12.76
C ALA A 195 11.47 -15.96 13.45
N ASN A 196 10.25 -16.28 13.87
CA ASN A 196 9.30 -15.31 14.42
C ASN A 196 9.05 -15.54 15.91
N LEU A 197 8.86 -14.45 16.65
CA LEU A 197 8.49 -14.46 18.07
C LEU A 197 7.01 -14.06 18.21
N LEU A 198 6.21 -14.85 18.92
CA LEU A 198 4.86 -14.43 19.30
C LEU A 198 4.95 -13.38 20.40
N LEU A 199 4.44 -12.19 20.11
CA LEU A 199 4.35 -11.11 21.09
C LEU A 199 2.92 -11.02 21.64
N GLY A 200 2.80 -11.04 22.97
CA GLY A 200 1.53 -10.84 23.66
C GLY A 200 0.58 -12.04 23.58
N LEU A 201 -0.69 -11.76 23.27
CA LEU A 201 -1.79 -12.72 23.31
C LEU A 201 -2.57 -12.71 22.00
N ILE A 202 -3.09 -13.88 21.62
CA ILE A 202 -4.00 -14.01 20.48
C ILE A 202 -5.41 -13.60 20.92
N ARG A 203 -6.00 -12.65 20.19
CA ARG A 203 -7.36 -12.17 20.44
C ARG A 203 -8.30 -12.62 19.34
N MET A 204 -9.33 -13.39 19.71
CA MET A 204 -10.45 -13.70 18.82
C MET A 204 -11.52 -12.61 18.91
N ARG A 205 -12.10 -12.24 17.76
CA ARG A 205 -13.22 -11.29 17.68
C ARG A 205 -14.33 -11.92 16.86
N GLN A 206 -15.57 -11.70 17.28
CA GLN A 206 -16.76 -12.16 16.58
C GLN A 206 -17.65 -10.97 16.25
N ILE A 207 -18.24 -10.97 15.06
CA ILE A 207 -19.30 -10.04 14.66
C ILE A 207 -20.62 -10.81 14.69
N ARG A 208 -21.68 -10.17 15.19
CA ARG A 208 -23.02 -10.75 15.29
C ARG A 208 -24.04 -9.79 14.71
N VAL A 209 -25.03 -10.32 14.01
CA VAL A 209 -26.19 -9.58 13.48
C VAL A 209 -27.36 -9.73 14.45
N GLN A 210 -28.11 -8.65 14.67
CA GLN A 210 -29.31 -8.65 15.49
C GLN A 210 -30.40 -9.53 14.88
N LYS A 211 -31.22 -10.14 15.75
CA LYS A 211 -32.38 -10.94 15.30
C LYS A 211 -33.44 -10.01 14.72
N ASN A 212 -34.10 -10.44 13.65
CA ASN A 212 -35.25 -9.75 13.03
C ASN A 212 -34.95 -8.32 12.55
N GLN A 213 -33.68 -8.03 12.28
CA GLN A 213 -33.21 -6.77 11.70
C GLN A 213 -32.74 -7.02 10.27
N GLY A 214 -33.21 -6.22 9.32
CA GLY A 214 -32.88 -6.37 7.88
C GLY A 214 -33.53 -7.58 7.19
N CYS A 215 -34.42 -8.30 7.88
CA CYS A 215 -35.17 -9.43 7.36
C CYS A 215 -36.55 -9.50 8.02
N THR A 216 -37.54 -10.05 7.33
CA THR A 216 -38.90 -10.24 7.84
C THR A 216 -39.30 -11.70 7.69
N VAL A 217 -39.70 -12.33 8.80
CA VAL A 217 -40.33 -13.65 8.75
C VAL A 217 -41.79 -13.50 8.32
N SER A 218 -42.22 -14.27 7.33
CA SER A 218 -43.64 -14.32 6.95
C SER A 218 -44.50 -14.82 8.11
N SER A 219 -45.65 -14.17 8.32
CA SER A 219 -46.60 -14.54 9.38
C SER A 219 -47.09 -16.00 9.29
N LEU A 220 -47.06 -16.58 8.09
CA LEU A 220 -47.40 -17.99 7.86
C LEU A 220 -46.38 -18.96 8.49
N PHE A 221 -45.10 -18.58 8.59
CA PHE A 221 -44.00 -19.44 9.04
C PHE A 221 -43.40 -19.04 10.40
N SER A 222 -43.90 -17.96 11.01
CA SER A 222 -43.39 -17.45 12.30
C SER A 222 -43.48 -18.45 13.46
N HIS A 223 -44.40 -19.41 13.37
CA HIS A 223 -44.54 -20.49 14.34
C HIS A 223 -43.44 -21.56 14.25
N ILE A 224 -42.78 -21.69 13.09
CA ILE A 224 -41.67 -22.64 12.87
C ILE A 224 -40.33 -21.93 13.00
N PHE A 225 -40.23 -20.73 12.43
CA PHE A 225 -39.03 -19.90 12.45
C PHE A 225 -39.34 -18.58 13.13
N SER A 226 -39.11 -18.49 14.44
CA SER A 226 -39.40 -17.27 15.20
C SER A 226 -38.43 -16.12 14.88
N ASP A 227 -37.22 -16.46 14.43
CA ASP A 227 -36.12 -15.53 14.23
C ASP A 227 -35.56 -15.62 12.79
N CYS A 228 -35.23 -14.47 12.22
CA CYS A 228 -34.38 -14.37 11.03
C CYS A 228 -33.11 -13.55 11.32
N ARG A 229 -32.06 -13.79 10.54
CA ARG A 229 -30.82 -12.99 10.55
C ARG A 229 -30.47 -12.62 9.12
N ALA A 230 -30.35 -11.33 8.85
CA ALA A 230 -29.97 -10.82 7.54
C ALA A 230 -28.45 -10.97 7.29
N LEU A 231 -28.03 -10.69 6.06
CA LEU A 231 -26.62 -10.46 5.73
C LEU A 231 -26.06 -9.33 6.58
N PHE A 232 -24.76 -9.38 6.87
CA PHE A 232 -24.11 -8.37 7.69
C PHE A 232 -24.16 -6.99 7.03
N GLN A 233 -24.72 -6.04 7.76
CA GLN A 233 -24.65 -4.60 7.49
C GLN A 233 -24.41 -3.90 8.84
N GLU A 234 -23.65 -2.81 8.83
CA GLU A 234 -23.30 -2.08 10.06
C GLU A 234 -24.56 -1.63 10.84
N ALA A 235 -25.62 -1.23 10.12
CA ALA A 235 -26.90 -0.84 10.70
C ALA A 235 -27.61 -1.96 11.49
N HIS A 236 -27.30 -3.22 11.22
CA HIS A 236 -27.93 -4.39 11.86
C HIS A 236 -26.97 -5.12 12.81
N GLN A 237 -25.81 -4.54 13.09
CA GLN A 237 -24.84 -5.13 14.00
C GLN A 237 -25.40 -5.19 15.43
N SER A 238 -25.23 -6.34 16.07
CA SER A 238 -25.52 -6.51 17.49
C SER A 238 -24.43 -5.83 18.30
N THR A 239 -24.78 -4.75 18.99
CA THR A 239 -23.93 -4.07 19.96
C THR A 239 -24.03 -4.69 21.35
N THR A 240 -25.05 -5.53 21.57
CA THR A 240 -25.29 -6.19 22.85
C THR A 240 -24.29 -7.33 23.07
N THR A 241 -23.46 -7.19 24.10
CA THR A 241 -22.67 -8.29 24.67
C THR A 241 -23.65 -9.17 25.44
N SER A 242 -24.22 -10.18 24.81
CA SER A 242 -25.11 -11.12 25.50
C SER A 242 -24.28 -11.94 26.51
N THR A 243 -24.34 -11.57 27.79
CA THR A 243 -23.82 -12.34 28.94
C THR A 243 -24.80 -13.44 29.36
N GLU A 244 -25.40 -14.13 28.39
CA GLU A 244 -26.25 -15.28 28.64
C GLU A 244 -25.61 -16.47 27.91
N ILE A 245 -24.89 -17.28 28.70
CA ILE A 245 -24.53 -18.66 28.42
C ILE A 245 -25.51 -19.53 29.20
#